data_AF-A0A813V5C1-F1
#
_entry.id   AF-A0A813V5C1-F1
#
_cell.length_a   1.000
_cell.length_b   1.000
_cell.length_c   1.000
_cell.angle_alpha   90.00
_cell.angle_beta   90.00
_cell.angle_gamma   90.00
#
_symmetry.space_group_name_H-M   'P 1'
#
loop_
_entity.id
_entity.type
_entity.pdbx_description
1 polymer ?
#
loop_
_entity_poly.entity_id
_entity_poly.type
_entity_poly.pdbx_seq_one_letter_code
_entity_poly.pdbx_strand_id
1 'polypeptide(L)' 'MKARQKWGLLVLNIRIKEATAADCVSILCDLKVNYESYFGVRILDSALIIAPQLSNRYITNQILPNKVIDKKYSFIKF' A
#
# COMPACT_ATOMS: atom_id res chain seq x y z
N MET A 1 11.97 39.03 10.49
CA MET A 1 12.50 37.88 9.73
C MET A 1 13.25 36.89 10.65
N LYS A 2 12.57 36.17 11.56
CA LYS A 2 13.23 35.21 12.50
C LYS A 2 12.30 34.04 12.92
N ALA A 3 11.79 33.27 11.95
CA ALA A 3 10.91 32.13 12.26
C ALA A 3 11.09 30.91 11.33
N ARG A 4 12.24 30.78 10.65
CA ARG A 4 12.49 29.68 9.70
C ARG A 4 13.51 28.64 10.17
N GLN A 5 14.04 28.74 11.39
CA GLN A 5 15.23 27.98 11.83
C GLN A 5 14.97 27.01 12.99
N LYS A 6 13.72 26.72 13.34
CA LYS A 6 13.37 25.86 14.49
C LYS A 6 13.06 24.40 14.12
N TRP A 7 12.93 24.08 12.84
CA TRP A 7 12.53 22.75 12.36
C TRP A 7 13.71 21.83 12.03
N GLY A 8 14.93 22.35 11.91
CA GLY A 8 16.10 21.55 11.50
C GLY A 8 16.74 20.70 12.60
N LEU A 9 16.43 20.95 13.88
CA LEU A 9 17.11 20.33 15.03
C LEU A 9 16.33 19.18 15.68
N LEU A 10 15.07 18.96 15.30
CA LEU A 10 14.19 17.93 15.89
C LEU A 10 13.73 16.88 14.87
N VAL A 11 14.44 16.72 13.76
CA VAL A 11 14.14 15.65 12.80
C VAL A 11 14.97 14.43 13.22
N LEU A 12 14.33 13.52 13.95
CA LEU A 12 14.91 12.20 14.18
C LEU A 12 14.92 11.45 12.84
N ASN A 13 16.09 10.98 12.42
CA ASN A 13 16.21 10.14 11.23
C ASN A 13 15.62 8.76 11.53
N ILE A 14 14.35 8.58 11.20
CA ILE A 14 13.65 7.30 11.29
C ILE A 14 13.83 6.58 9.96
N ARG A 15 14.48 5.41 9.98
CA ARG A 15 14.62 4.56 8.79
C ARG A 15 13.34 3.76 8.59
N ILE A 16 12.61 4.06 7.52
CA ILE A 16 11.44 3.30 7.09
C ILE A 16 11.94 2.21 6.14
N LYS A 17 11.67 0.94 6.45
CA LYS A 17 11.97 -0.19 5.56
C LYS A 17 10.87 -0.33 4.52
N GLU A 18 11.23 -0.84 3.35
CA GLU A 18 10.26 -1.21 2.33
C GLU A 18 9.35 -2.35 2.85
N ALA A 19 8.06 -2.25 2.58
CA ALA A 19 7.07 -3.24 3.01
C ALA A 19 7.25 -4.55 2.23
N THR A 20 7.19 -5.68 2.93
CA THR A 20 7.23 -6.99 2.29
C THR A 20 5.87 -7.36 1.67
N ALA A 21 5.84 -8.37 0.80
CA ALA A 21 4.59 -8.88 0.25
C ALA A 21 3.63 -9.36 1.35
N ALA A 22 4.15 -9.96 2.44
CA ALA A 22 3.34 -10.43 3.57
C ALA A 22 2.72 -9.26 4.35
N ASP A 23 3.48 -8.19 4.61
CA ASP A 23 2.96 -6.98 5.25
C ASP A 23 1.87 -6.32 4.40
N CYS A 24 2.04 -6.39 3.07
CA CYS A 24 1.04 -5.90 2.14
C CYS A 24 -0.27 -6.72 2.23
N VAL A 25 -0.20 -8.04 2.37
CA VAL A 25 -1.39 -8.89 2.54
C VAL A 25 -2.15 -8.51 3.81
N SER A 26 -1.46 -8.32 4.95
CA SER A 26 -2.15 -7.94 6.20
C SER A 26 -2.86 -6.60 6.08
N ILE A 27 -2.22 -5.61 5.46
CA ILE A 27 -2.85 -4.29 5.22
C ILE A 27 -4.09 -4.43 4.33
N LEU A 28 -4.02 -5.27 3.29
CA LEU A 28 -5.15 -5.48 2.38
C LEU A 28 -6.30 -6.24 3.03
N CYS A 29 -6.02 -7.17 3.96
CA CYS A 29 -7.05 -7.84 4.74
C CYS A 29 -7.85 -6.86 5.60
N ASP A 30 -7.17 -5.92 6.26
CA ASP A 30 -7.83 -4.87 7.06
C ASP A 30 -8.68 -3.95 6.18
N LEU A 31 -8.19 -3.65 4.97
CA LEU A 31 -8.89 -2.80 4.01
C LEU A 31 -10.02 -3.52 3.27
N LYS A 32 -9.99 -4.85 3.17
CA LYS A 32 -10.93 -5.67 2.38
C LYS A 32 -12.38 -5.24 2.60
N VAL A 33 -12.81 -5.22 3.86
CA VAL A 33 -14.21 -4.92 4.23
C VAL A 33 -14.65 -3.53 3.73
N ASN A 34 -13.77 -2.53 3.88
CA ASN A 34 -14.05 -1.17 3.42
C ASN A 34 -14.11 -1.10 1.88
N TYR A 35 -13.25 -1.85 1.18
CA TYR A 35 -13.24 -1.92 -0.28
C TYR A 35 -14.46 -2.65 -0.84
N GLU A 36 -14.88 -3.76 -0.23
CA GLU A 36 -16.08 -4.49 -0.61
C GLU A 36 -17.33 -3.63 -0.45
N SER A 37 -17.44 -2.90 0.68
CA SER A 37 -18.56 -1.98 0.91
C SER A 37 -18.55 -0.79 -0.05
N TYR A 38 -17.38 -0.25 -0.39
CA TYR A 38 -17.27 0.92 -1.25
C TYR A 38 -17.56 0.62 -2.72
N PHE A 39 -17.11 -0.54 -3.22
CA PHE A 39 -17.28 -0.93 -4.62
C PHE A 39 -18.46 -1.88 -4.85
N GLY A 40 -19.07 -2.43 -3.80
CA GLY A 40 -20.17 -3.39 -3.90
C GLY A 40 -19.75 -4.74 -4.49
N VAL A 41 -18.48 -5.10 -4.35
CA VAL A 41 -17.90 -6.36 -4.89
C VAL A 41 -17.41 -7.24 -3.74
N ARG A 42 -17.33 -8.55 -3.99
CA ARG A 42 -16.68 -9.48 -3.05
C ARG A 42 -15.26 -9.78 -3.52
N ILE A 43 -14.30 -9.63 -2.62
CA ILE A 43 -12.89 -9.87 -2.88
C ILE A 43 -12.53 -11.28 -2.40
N LEU A 44 -11.93 -12.07 -3.29
CA LEU A 44 -11.44 -13.40 -2.93
C LEU A 44 -10.18 -13.33 -2.09
N ASP A 45 -10.07 -14.20 -1.08
CA ASP A 45 -8.87 -14.26 -0.23
C ASP A 45 -7.63 -14.70 -1.02
N SER A 46 -7.80 -15.50 -2.06
CA SER A 46 -6.73 -15.85 -3.00
C SER A 46 -6.23 -14.64 -3.78
N ALA A 47 -7.11 -13.71 -4.15
CA ALA A 47 -6.74 -12.49 -4.86
C ALA A 47 -5.87 -11.58 -3.98
N LEU A 48 -6.14 -11.53 -2.67
CA LEU A 48 -5.33 -10.75 -1.72
C LEU A 48 -3.89 -11.25 -1.59
N ILE A 49 -3.65 -12.54 -1.77
CA ILE A 49 -2.30 -13.13 -1.74
C ILE A 49 -1.58 -12.95 -3.08
N ILE A 50 -2.31 -13.12 -4.18
CA ILE A 50 -1.74 -13.09 -5.53
C ILE A 50 -1.45 -11.65 -5.99
N ALA A 51 -2.29 -10.67 -5.62
CA ALA A 51 -2.13 -9.29 -6.06
C ALA A 51 -0.79 -8.65 -5.65
N PRO A 52 -0.30 -8.77 -4.40
CA PRO A 52 1.04 -8.33 -4.02
C PRO A 52 2.15 -9.04 -4.81
N GLN A 53 2.02 -10.35 -5.05
CA GLN A 53 3.03 -11.12 -5.78
C GLN A 53 3.13 -10.70 -7.25
N LEU A 54 1.99 -10.55 -7.93
CA LEU A 54 1.93 -10.11 -9.33
C LEU A 54 2.38 -8.66 -9.48
N SER A 55 1.90 -7.76 -8.64
CA SER A 55 2.34 -6.36 -8.68
C SER A 55 3.83 -6.23 -8.40
N ASN A 56 4.40 -7.08 -7.52
CA ASN A 56 5.83 -7.09 -7.30
C ASN A 56 6.65 -7.57 -8.49
N ARG A 57 6.09 -8.51 -9.26
CA ARG A 57 6.74 -9.05 -10.45
C ARG A 57 6.63 -8.14 -11.68
N TYR A 58 5.49 -7.48 -11.86
CA TYR A 58 5.17 -6.77 -13.11
C TYR A 58 5.16 -5.24 -13.00
N ILE A 59 5.05 -4.68 -11.79
CA ILE A 59 5.07 -3.23 -11.56
C ILE A 59 6.30 -2.86 -10.73
N THR A 60 7.33 -2.41 -11.43
CA THR A 60 8.62 -1.98 -10.87
C THR A 60 8.69 -0.49 -10.57
N ASN A 61 7.80 0.31 -11.15
CA ASN A 61 7.84 1.77 -11.06
C ASN A 61 7.13 2.33 -9.82
N GLN A 62 6.59 1.45 -8.97
CA GLN A 62 5.85 1.80 -7.76
C GLN A 62 6.23 0.83 -6.63
N ILE A 63 6.03 1.29 -5.40
CA ILE A 63 6.42 0.57 -4.17
C ILE A 63 5.17 -0.06 -3.54
N LEU A 64 5.33 -1.21 -2.86
CA LEU A 64 4.27 -1.75 -1.99
C LEU A 64 4.02 -0.81 -0.80
N PRO A 65 2.78 -0.69 -0.29
CA PRO A 65 1.55 -1.33 -0.74
C PRO A 65 0.82 -0.56 -1.86
N ASN A 66 1.31 0.63 -2.22
CA ASN A 66 0.60 1.57 -3.11
C ASN A 66 0.27 0.94 -4.47
N LYS A 67 1.21 0.19 -5.06
CA LYS A 67 1.01 -0.42 -6.38
C LYS A 67 -0.10 -1.46 -6.48
N VAL A 68 -0.51 -2.05 -5.36
CA VAL A 68 -1.61 -3.03 -5.32
C VAL A 68 -2.97 -2.31 -5.28
N ILE A 69 -3.01 -1.18 -4.58
CA ILE A 69 -4.23 -0.43 -4.29
C ILE A 69 -4.58 0.56 -5.40
N ASP A 70 -3.59 0.98 -6.20
CA ASP A 70 -3.74 2.02 -7.22
C ASP A 70 -4.99 1.79 -8.10
N LYS A 71 -5.82 2.83 -8.20
CA LYS A 71 -7.06 2.82 -9.00
C LYS A 71 -6.78 2.49 -10.47
N LYS A 72 -5.59 2.82 -10.99
CA LYS A 72 -5.20 2.56 -12.39
C LYS A 72 -4.89 1.09 -12.67
N TYR A 73 -4.39 0.36 -11.68
CA TYR A 73 -3.90 -1.01 -11.83
C TYR A 73 -4.60 -1.98 -10.87
N SER A 74 -5.83 -1.63 -10.44
CA SER A 74 -6.50 -2.27 -9.31
C SER A 74 -6.63 -3.79 -9.49
N PHE A 75 -5.70 -4.55 -8.91
CA PHE A 75 -5.67 -6.02 -8.96
C PHE A 75 -6.79 -6.66 -8.15
N ILE A 76 -7.37 -5.89 -7.22
CA ILE A 76 -8.42 -6.33 -6.29
C ILE A 76 -9.83 -6.13 -6.90
N LYS A 77 -9.94 -5.42 -8.02
CA LYS A 77 -11.22 -5.18 -8.72
C LYS A 77 -11.60 -6.24 -9.77
N PHE A 78 -10.74 -7.23 -10.01
CA PHE A 78 -11.00 -8.29 -10.97
C PHE A 78 -11.87 -9.40 -10.38
#